data_AF-A0A3N2FPG7-F1
#
_entry.id   AF-A0A3N2FPG7-F1
#
_cell.length_a   1.000
_cell.length_b   1.000
_cell.length_c   1.000
_cell.angle_alpha   90.00
_cell.angle_beta   90.00
_cell.angle_gamma   90.00
#
_symmetry.space_group_name_H-M   'P 1'
#
loop_
_entity.id
_entity.type
_entity.pdbx_description
1 polymer ?
#
loop_
_entity_poly.entity_id
_entity_poly.type
_entity_poly.pdbx_seq_one_letter_code
_entity_poly.pdbx_strand_id
1 'polypeptide(L)'
;MSELTITLLRLGYLALLWIFVLSAIAVLRRDLYGTRIVERRAARKRSAAAPEASAPESTPAPRQQRTQNLRLVVTEGPLTGTIVPLGSSSVLIGRAPGCTLVLDDDYSSSRHARIFPQGGAWFVEDLGSTNGTFVGDQRVEAPTQLATGTPVRVGQSVIELQR
;
A
#
# COMPACT_ATOMS: atom_id res chain seq x y z
N MET A 1 51.23 -23.25 23.02
CA MET A 1 49.85 -22.86 22.66
C MET A 1 49.13 -24.13 22.26
N SER A 2 48.10 -24.56 22.98
CA SER A 2 47.48 -25.88 22.78
C SER A 2 46.72 -25.94 21.44
N GLU A 3 46.84 -27.03 20.67
CA GLU A 3 46.09 -27.16 19.40
C GLU A 3 44.57 -27.05 19.58
N LEU A 4 44.09 -27.41 20.78
CA LEU A 4 42.71 -27.21 21.23
C LEU A 4 42.30 -25.73 21.24
N THR A 5 43.17 -24.80 21.68
CA THR A 5 42.82 -23.37 21.68
C THR A 5 42.71 -22.81 20.26
N ILE A 6 43.57 -23.23 19.34
CA ILE A 6 43.52 -22.82 17.93
C ILE A 6 42.25 -23.36 17.25
N THR A 7 41.88 -24.61 17.54
CA THR A 7 40.68 -25.25 16.99
C THR A 7 39.40 -24.59 17.51
N LEU A 8 39.34 -24.31 18.81
CA LEU A 8 38.23 -23.57 19.42
C LEU A 8 38.09 -22.17 18.84
N LEU A 9 39.21 -21.45 18.63
CA LEU A 9 39.20 -20.12 18.03
C LEU A 9 38.68 -20.15 16.58
N ARG A 10 39.10 -21.13 15.77
CA ARG A 10 38.62 -21.30 14.39
C ARG A 10 37.12 -21.60 14.33
N LEU A 11 36.63 -22.51 15.18
CA LEU A 11 35.20 -22.85 15.24
C LEU A 11 34.36 -21.66 15.74
N GLY A 12 34.85 -20.91 16.73
CA GLY A 12 34.21 -19.70 17.22
C GLY A 12 34.12 -18.62 16.14
N TYR A 13 35.21 -18.39 15.40
CA TYR A 13 35.22 -17.45 14.28
C TYR A 13 34.25 -17.85 13.17
N LEU A 14 34.23 -19.14 12.81
CA LEU A 14 33.29 -19.67 11.80
C LEU A 14 31.83 -19.49 12.23
N ALA A 15 31.51 -19.80 13.50
CA ALA A 15 30.17 -19.61 14.04
C ALA A 15 29.75 -18.13 14.02
N LEU A 16 30.66 -17.22 14.37
CA LEU A 16 30.41 -15.78 14.36
C LEU A 16 30.17 -15.28 12.93
N LEU A 17 30.95 -15.75 11.96
CA LEU A 17 30.71 -15.47 10.53
C LEU A 17 29.35 -15.97 10.07
N TRP A 18 28.97 -17.19 10.44
CA TRP A 18 27.66 -17.75 10.10
C TRP A 18 26.51 -16.96 10.75
N ILE A 19 26.66 -16.55 12.02
CA ILE A 19 25.68 -15.68 12.69
C ILE A 19 25.57 -14.34 11.97
N PHE A 20 26.68 -13.75 11.55
CA PHE A 20 26.68 -12.50 10.78
C PHE A 20 25.95 -12.67 9.44
N VAL A 21 26.26 -13.73 8.68
CA VAL A 21 25.60 -14.04 7.40
C VAL A 21 24.09 -14.26 7.60
N LEU A 22 23.71 -15.06 8.58
CA LEU A 22 22.29 -15.32 8.89
C LEU A 22 21.57 -14.04 9.35
N SER A 23 22.22 -13.19 10.14
CA SER A 23 21.68 -11.90 10.56
C SER A 23 21.50 -10.95 9.37
N ALA A 24 22.50 -10.84 8.48
CA ALA A 24 22.41 -10.02 7.28
C ALA A 24 21.27 -10.49 6.36
N ILE A 25 21.12 -11.80 6.15
CA ILE A 25 20.02 -12.38 5.39
C ILE A 25 18.68 -12.11 6.09
N ALA A 26 18.61 -12.25 7.42
CA ALA A 26 17.38 -12.01 8.18
C ALA A 26 16.95 -10.53 8.12
N VAL A 27 17.89 -9.60 8.19
CA VAL A 27 17.65 -8.16 8.03
C VAL A 27 17.15 -7.85 6.62
N LEU A 28 17.86 -8.34 5.59
CA LEU A 28 17.46 -8.15 4.19
C LEU A 28 16.08 -8.75 3.89
N ARG A 29 15.77 -9.91 4.47
CA ARG A 29 14.45 -10.53 4.33
C ARG A 29 13.37 -9.74 5.07
N ARG A 30 13.69 -9.17 6.23
CA ARG A 30 12.73 -8.31 6.96
C ARG A 30 12.42 -7.04 6.18
N ASP A 31 13.42 -6.53 5.48
CA ASP A 31 13.32 -5.35 4.60
C ASP A 31 12.48 -5.63 3.35
N LEU A 32 12.58 -6.84 2.78
CA LEU A 32 11.90 -7.19 1.52
C LEU A 32 10.50 -7.80 1.70
N TYR A 33 10.21 -8.47 2.82
CA TYR A 33 8.95 -9.21 3.02
C TYR A 33 7.96 -8.49 3.95
N GLY A 34 8.23 -7.23 4.26
CA GLY A 34 7.53 -6.42 5.25
C GLY A 34 6.14 -5.91 4.88
N THR A 35 5.28 -6.65 4.16
CA THR A 35 3.85 -6.26 4.17
C THR A 35 2.91 -7.46 4.00
N ARG A 36 2.34 -7.89 5.13
CA ARG A 36 1.13 -8.71 5.16
C ARG A 36 -0.02 -7.88 4.61
N ILE A 37 -0.58 -8.32 3.48
CA ILE A 37 -1.88 -7.87 3.00
C ILE A 37 -2.90 -8.30 4.06
N VAL A 38 -3.33 -7.38 4.92
CA VAL A 38 -4.50 -7.59 5.77
C VAL A 38 -5.70 -7.52 4.84
N GLU A 39 -6.09 -8.65 4.26
CA GLU A 39 -7.41 -8.82 3.65
C GLU A 39 -8.46 -8.52 4.73
N ARG A 40 -8.88 -7.26 4.83
CA ARG A 40 -9.97 -6.86 5.73
C ARG A 40 -11.30 -7.30 5.11
N ARG A 41 -11.52 -8.62 5.01
CA ARG A 41 -12.83 -9.18 4.64
C ARG A 41 -13.81 -9.25 5.82
N ALA A 42 -13.37 -9.02 7.07
CA ALA A 42 -14.19 -9.37 8.24
C ALA A 42 -14.84 -8.20 9.03
N ALA A 43 -14.52 -6.93 8.78
CA ALA A 43 -14.89 -5.86 9.73
C ALA A 43 -16.17 -5.05 9.41
N ARG A 44 -16.85 -5.29 8.29
CA ARG A 44 -18.06 -4.50 7.91
C ARG A 44 -19.38 -5.27 8.11
N LYS A 45 -19.50 -6.04 9.20
CA LYS A 45 -20.77 -6.71 9.55
C LYS A 45 -21.40 -6.28 10.88
N ARG A 46 -20.88 -5.23 11.54
CA ARG A 46 -21.46 -4.72 12.79
C ARG A 46 -21.38 -3.19 12.84
N SER A 47 -22.20 -2.50 12.04
CA SER A 47 -22.58 -1.09 12.23
C SER A 47 -23.56 -0.69 11.11
N ALA A 48 -24.73 -1.33 11.08
CA ALA A 48 -25.87 -0.86 10.29
C ALA A 48 -27.15 -1.45 10.91
N ALA A 49 -27.53 -0.92 12.06
CA ALA A 49 -28.91 -0.99 12.57
C ALA A 49 -29.42 0.47 12.60
N ALA A 50 -30.55 0.68 11.94
CA ALA A 50 -31.16 1.94 11.50
C ALA A 50 -31.94 2.67 12.65
N PRO A 51 -32.70 3.79 12.42
CA PRO A 51 -33.88 3.82 11.53
C PRO A 51 -34.09 5.08 10.65
N GLU A 52 -34.63 4.78 9.46
CA GLU A 52 -35.67 5.43 8.63
C GLU A 52 -36.03 6.93 8.77
N ALA A 53 -35.93 7.63 7.64
CA ALA A 53 -36.88 8.67 7.22
C ALA A 53 -37.02 8.71 5.67
N SER A 54 -38.11 8.09 5.19
CA SER A 54 -39.01 8.51 4.08
C SER A 54 -38.51 8.89 2.66
N ALA A 55 -38.66 7.92 1.73
CA ALA A 55 -39.26 7.96 0.36
C ALA A 55 -38.62 8.77 -0.81
N PRO A 56 -38.96 8.48 -2.09
CA PRO A 56 -38.99 7.19 -2.80
C PRO A 56 -38.15 7.20 -4.12
N GLU A 57 -37.71 6.00 -4.51
CA GLU A 57 -37.50 5.49 -5.87
C GLU A 57 -37.14 6.44 -7.04
N SER A 58 -35.88 6.35 -7.52
CA SER A 58 -35.53 6.61 -8.93
C SER A 58 -34.34 5.75 -9.39
N THR A 59 -34.69 4.70 -10.15
CA THR A 59 -33.92 4.01 -11.20
C THR A 59 -32.62 3.26 -10.83
N PRO A 60 -32.52 1.93 -11.10
CA PRO A 60 -31.26 1.20 -11.01
C PRO A 60 -30.40 1.48 -12.25
N ALA A 61 -29.51 2.48 -12.18
CA ALA A 61 -28.53 2.71 -13.22
C ALA A 61 -27.38 1.67 -13.14
N PRO A 62 -26.98 1.01 -14.24
CA PRO A 62 -25.92 0.01 -14.26
C PRO A 62 -24.54 0.69 -14.22
N ARG A 63 -24.17 1.27 -13.08
CA ARG A 63 -22.86 1.91 -12.89
C ARG A 63 -21.89 1.06 -12.08
N GLN A 64 -22.38 0.03 -11.40
CA GLN A 64 -21.57 -0.83 -10.53
C GLN A 64 -20.66 -1.80 -11.30
N GLN A 65 -20.97 -2.16 -12.54
CA GLN A 65 -20.17 -3.15 -13.30
C GLN A 65 -18.89 -2.56 -13.93
N ARG A 66 -18.85 -1.27 -14.29
CA ARG A 66 -17.64 -0.68 -14.93
C ARG A 66 -16.45 -0.52 -13.99
N THR A 67 -16.68 -0.42 -12.68
CA THR A 67 -15.62 -0.30 -11.67
C THR A 67 -15.13 -1.64 -11.15
N GLN A 68 -15.82 -2.76 -11.44
CA GLN A 68 -15.51 -4.08 -10.85
C GLN A 68 -14.21 -4.72 -11.34
N ASN A 69 -13.62 -4.21 -12.42
CA ASN A 69 -12.38 -4.75 -12.98
C ASN A 69 -11.19 -3.83 -12.72
N LEU A 70 -11.39 -2.68 -12.08
CA LEU A 70 -10.30 -1.77 -11.80
C LEU A 70 -9.46 -2.31 -10.64
N ARG A 71 -8.15 -2.28 -10.80
CA ARG A 71 -7.18 -2.65 -9.78
C ARG A 71 -6.11 -1.57 -9.70
N LEU A 72 -5.67 -1.27 -8.49
CA LEU A 72 -4.52 -0.41 -8.26
C LEU A 72 -3.29 -1.31 -8.22
N VAL A 73 -2.31 -1.05 -9.08
CA VAL A 73 -1.08 -1.84 -9.17
C VAL A 73 0.09 -0.95 -8.80
N VAL A 74 0.94 -1.40 -7.89
CA VAL A 74 2.21 -0.74 -7.63
C VAL A 74 3.19 -1.15 -8.73
N THR A 75 3.60 -0.21 -9.58
CA THR A 75 4.49 -0.44 -10.72
C THR A 75 5.96 -0.21 -10.36
N GLU A 76 6.23 0.66 -9.39
CA GLU A 76 7.60 0.94 -8.92
C GLU A 76 7.63 1.13 -7.40
N GLY A 77 8.80 0.95 -6.81
CA GLY A 77 9.05 1.07 -5.38
C GLY A 77 9.15 -0.28 -4.66
N PRO A 78 9.29 -0.28 -3.32
CA PRO A 78 9.52 -1.50 -2.54
C PRO A 78 8.37 -2.51 -2.64
N LEU A 79 7.18 -2.05 -2.99
CA LEU A 79 5.96 -2.87 -3.09
C LEU A 79 5.56 -3.21 -4.53
N THR A 80 6.48 -3.09 -5.48
CA THR A 80 6.23 -3.39 -6.90
C THR A 80 5.57 -4.76 -7.07
N GLY A 81 4.49 -4.80 -7.86
CA GLY A 81 3.67 -6.00 -8.09
C GLY A 81 2.51 -6.18 -7.10
N THR A 82 2.37 -5.32 -6.09
CA THR A 82 1.21 -5.35 -5.20
C THR A 82 -0.04 -4.89 -5.94
N ILE A 83 -1.08 -5.71 -5.89
CA ILE A 83 -2.38 -5.43 -6.53
C ILE A 83 -3.43 -5.23 -5.45
N VAL A 84 -4.05 -4.06 -5.43
CA VAL A 84 -5.18 -3.73 -4.54
C VAL A 84 -6.45 -3.69 -5.38
N PRO A 85 -7.44 -4.57 -5.14
CA PRO A 85 -8.69 -4.55 -5.88
C PRO A 85 -9.48 -3.27 -5.54
N LEU A 86 -9.88 -2.53 -6.56
CA LEU A 86 -10.65 -1.30 -6.37
C LEU A 86 -12.14 -1.63 -6.44
N GLY A 87 -12.78 -1.57 -5.28
CA GLY A 87 -14.23 -1.74 -5.15
C GLY A 87 -14.96 -0.39 -5.17
N SER A 88 -15.95 -0.26 -4.29
CA SER A 88 -16.71 0.99 -4.07
C SER A 88 -16.16 1.85 -2.92
N SER A 89 -15.05 1.44 -2.29
CA SER A 89 -14.44 2.12 -1.16
C SER A 89 -13.22 2.95 -1.57
N SER A 90 -12.93 3.99 -0.80
CA SER A 90 -11.65 4.69 -0.90
C SER A 90 -10.50 3.79 -0.45
N VAL A 91 -9.34 3.99 -1.09
CA VAL A 91 -8.06 3.36 -0.77
C VAL A 91 -7.18 4.43 -0.15
N LEU A 92 -6.82 4.22 1.12
CA LEU A 92 -5.90 5.09 1.83
C LEU A 92 -4.47 4.57 1.64
N ILE A 93 -3.55 5.44 1.30
CA ILE A 93 -2.14 5.13 1.02
C ILE A 93 -1.26 5.91 1.99
N GLY A 94 -0.29 5.24 2.59
CA GLY A 94 0.69 5.87 3.46
C GLY A 94 1.35 4.88 4.41
N ARG A 95 2.23 5.39 5.28
CA ARG A 95 3.04 4.56 6.18
C ARG A 95 2.30 3.97 7.36
N ALA A 96 1.17 4.57 7.76
CA ALA A 96 0.45 4.08 8.93
C ALA A 96 -0.15 2.69 8.67
N PRO A 97 -0.13 1.78 9.66
CA PRO A 97 -0.72 0.45 9.54
C PRO A 97 -2.25 0.47 9.37
N GLY A 98 -2.89 1.64 9.55
CA GLY A 98 -4.31 1.84 9.28
C GLY A 98 -4.66 2.08 7.80
N CYS A 99 -3.66 2.23 6.93
CA CYS A 99 -3.85 2.45 5.50
C CYS A 99 -4.25 1.15 4.77
N THR A 100 -4.95 1.29 3.65
CA THR A 100 -5.31 0.16 2.78
C THR A 100 -4.07 -0.34 2.03
N LEU A 101 -3.27 0.59 1.51
CA LEU A 101 -1.94 0.33 0.99
C LEU A 101 -0.94 0.94 1.97
N VAL A 102 -0.30 0.07 2.75
CA VAL A 102 0.73 0.48 3.71
C VAL A 102 2.05 0.56 2.97
N LEU A 103 2.61 1.76 2.86
CA LEU A 103 3.93 1.99 2.26
C LEU A 103 4.98 1.98 3.37
N ASP A 104 5.88 1.01 3.39
CA ASP A 104 6.98 0.99 4.36
C ASP A 104 8.18 1.80 3.82
N ASP A 105 7.95 3.10 3.58
CA ASP A 105 8.98 4.02 3.09
C ASP A 105 9.00 5.33 3.88
N ASP A 106 10.21 5.85 4.16
CA ASP A 106 10.41 7.08 4.96
C ASP A 106 10.01 8.36 4.21
N TYR A 107 9.85 8.28 2.89
CA TYR A 107 9.35 9.38 2.08
C TYR A 107 7.82 9.46 2.07
N SER A 108 7.14 8.52 2.73
CA SER A 108 5.70 8.45 2.82
C SER A 108 5.20 8.89 4.19
N SER A 109 4.27 9.85 4.19
CA SER A 109 3.60 10.27 5.41
C SER A 109 2.65 9.18 5.92
N SER A 110 2.34 9.20 7.22
CA SER A 110 1.44 8.25 7.89
C SER A 110 0.11 8.06 7.13
N ARG A 111 -0.49 9.18 6.71
CA ARG A 111 -1.62 9.23 5.77
C ARG A 111 -1.18 10.16 4.64
N HIS A 112 -0.73 9.59 3.53
CA HIS A 112 -0.08 10.37 2.48
C HIS A 112 -1.10 10.82 1.43
N ALA A 113 -1.79 9.85 0.83
CA ALA A 113 -2.71 10.08 -0.26
C ALA A 113 -3.95 9.21 -0.08
N ARG A 114 -5.04 9.63 -0.72
CA ARG A 114 -6.29 8.88 -0.78
C ARG A 114 -6.73 8.81 -2.23
N ILE A 115 -7.04 7.60 -2.68
CA ILE A 115 -7.72 7.35 -3.94
C ILE A 115 -9.17 7.00 -3.64
N PHE A 116 -10.13 7.66 -4.28
CA PHE A 116 -11.55 7.44 -4.00
C PHE A 116 -12.41 7.52 -5.25
N PRO A 117 -13.52 6.75 -5.30
CA PRO A 117 -14.47 6.85 -6.39
C PRO A 117 -15.43 8.03 -6.16
N GLN A 118 -15.64 8.86 -7.18
CA GLN A 118 -16.63 9.93 -7.19
C GLN A 118 -17.26 10.05 -8.58
N GLY A 119 -18.60 10.06 -8.65
CA GLY A 119 -19.31 10.24 -9.93
C GLY A 119 -19.04 9.16 -10.98
N GLY A 120 -18.52 7.98 -10.59
CA GLY A 120 -18.12 6.91 -11.51
C GLY A 120 -16.71 7.06 -12.11
N ALA A 121 -15.95 8.06 -11.67
CA ALA A 121 -14.52 8.20 -11.93
C ALA A 121 -13.72 8.03 -10.63
N TRP A 122 -12.42 7.80 -10.77
CA TRP A 122 -11.49 7.74 -9.65
C TRP A 122 -10.77 9.08 -9.52
N PHE A 123 -10.54 9.48 -8.28
CA PHE A 123 -9.81 10.69 -7.95
C PHE A 123 -8.73 10.37 -6.94
N VAL A 124 -7.63 11.13 -7.00
CA VAL A 124 -6.57 11.13 -6.00
C VAL A 124 -6.52 12.47 -5.30
N GLU A 125 -6.31 12.42 -3.99
CA GLU A 125 -6.19 13.58 -3.12
C GLU A 125 -4.99 13.38 -2.22
N ASP A 126 -4.14 14.40 -2.12
CA ASP A 126 -3.05 14.45 -1.14
C ASP A 126 -3.60 14.86 0.23
N LEU A 127 -3.19 14.17 1.30
CA LEU A 127 -3.68 14.40 2.66
C LEU A 127 -2.76 15.30 3.49
N GLY A 128 -2.02 16.20 2.83
CA GLY A 128 -1.02 17.05 3.47
C GLY A 128 0.29 16.32 3.70
N SER A 129 0.72 15.55 2.70
CA SER A 129 1.98 14.82 2.78
C SER A 129 3.18 15.76 2.72
N THR A 130 4.29 15.34 3.33
CA THR A 130 5.51 16.15 3.38
C THR A 130 6.16 16.30 2.01
N ASN A 131 6.23 15.21 1.24
CA ASN A 131 6.88 15.19 -0.07
C ASN A 131 5.92 15.47 -1.24
N GLY A 132 4.60 15.45 -0.99
CA GLY A 132 3.58 15.62 -2.01
C GLY A 132 3.26 14.33 -2.76
N THR A 133 2.03 14.28 -3.28
CA THR A 133 1.59 13.28 -4.25
C THR A 133 1.69 13.85 -5.66
N PHE A 134 2.12 13.04 -6.63
CA PHE A 134 2.23 13.45 -8.04
C PHE A 134 1.42 12.52 -8.94
N VAL A 135 0.72 13.07 -9.93
CA VAL A 135 0.03 12.33 -11.00
C VAL A 135 0.77 12.63 -12.30
N GLY A 136 1.44 11.64 -12.86
CA GLY A 136 2.46 11.86 -13.89
C GLY A 136 3.52 12.83 -13.38
N ASP A 137 3.69 13.94 -14.08
CA ASP A 137 4.66 15.00 -13.74
C ASP A 137 4.06 16.14 -12.90
N GLN A 138 2.76 16.11 -12.61
CA GLN A 138 2.06 17.20 -11.92
C GLN A 138 1.84 16.87 -10.44
N ARG A 139 2.14 17.83 -9.56
CA ARG A 139 1.85 17.72 -8.13
C ARG A 139 0.35 17.91 -7.88
N VAL A 140 -0.22 17.07 -7.04
CA VAL A 140 -1.63 17.12 -6.65
C VAL A 140 -1.81 18.11 -5.51
N GLU A 141 -2.51 19.21 -5.77
CA GLU A 141 -2.88 20.21 -4.75
C GLU A 141 -4.37 20.17 -4.37
N ALA A 142 -5.20 19.65 -5.27
CA ALA A 142 -6.63 19.46 -5.10
C ALA A 142 -7.04 18.06 -5.63
N PRO A 143 -8.22 17.54 -5.24
CA PRO A 143 -8.72 16.28 -5.76
C PRO A 143 -8.67 16.22 -7.29
N THR A 144 -7.77 15.39 -7.82
CA THR A 144 -7.45 15.30 -9.24
C THR A 144 -7.97 13.99 -9.81
N GLN A 145 -8.58 14.05 -10.99
CA GLN A 145 -9.11 12.84 -11.62
C GLN A 145 -7.96 11.91 -12.02
N LEU A 146 -8.08 10.65 -11.63
CA LEU A 146 -7.13 9.59 -11.96
C LEU A 146 -7.68 8.74 -13.11
N ALA A 147 -7.02 8.82 -14.27
CA ALA A 147 -7.32 7.97 -15.40
C ALA A 147 -6.61 6.60 -15.29
N THR A 148 -7.19 5.59 -15.92
CA THR A 148 -6.54 4.28 -16.08
C THR A 148 -5.28 4.46 -16.94
N GLY A 149 -4.16 3.87 -16.54
CA GLY A 149 -2.89 4.03 -17.23
C GLY A 149 -1.98 5.12 -16.66
N THR A 150 -2.50 5.97 -15.77
CA THR A 150 -1.75 7.13 -15.29
C THR A 150 -0.94 6.77 -14.04
N PRO A 151 0.39 6.98 -14.04
CA PRO A 151 1.21 6.73 -12.87
C PRO A 151 0.96 7.81 -11.82
N VAL A 152 0.84 7.39 -10.56
CA VAL A 152 0.72 8.25 -9.39
C VAL A 152 1.88 7.93 -8.47
N ARG A 153 2.71 8.93 -8.19
CA ARG A 153 3.88 8.79 -7.34
C ARG A 153 3.54 9.26 -5.93
N VAL A 154 3.80 8.38 -4.96
CA VAL A 154 3.57 8.58 -3.54
C VAL A 154 4.83 8.13 -2.81
N GLY A 155 5.58 9.07 -2.23
CA GLY A 155 6.89 8.76 -1.64
C GLY A 155 7.85 8.18 -2.70
N GLN A 156 8.37 6.98 -2.45
CA GLN A 156 9.21 6.24 -3.41
C GLN A 156 8.43 5.22 -4.26
N SER A 157 7.11 5.13 -4.08
CA SER A 157 6.28 4.17 -4.79
C SER A 157 5.53 4.83 -5.94
N VAL A 158 5.42 4.13 -7.07
CA VAL A 158 4.55 4.51 -8.18
C VAL A 158 3.43 3.50 -8.28
N ILE A 159 2.20 4.02 -8.33
CA ILE A 159 0.97 3.26 -8.41
C ILE A 159 0.19 3.67 -9.65
N GLU A 160 -0.43 2.70 -10.30
CA GLU A 160 -1.16 2.88 -11.54
C GLU A 160 -2.54 2.26 -11.42
N LEU A 161 -3.54 2.96 -11.96
CA LEU A 161 -4.88 2.42 -12.11
C LEU A 161 -4.95 1.54 -13.36
N GLN A 162 -5.19 0.24 -13.21
CA GLN A 162 -5.27 -0.72 -14.31
C GLN A 162 -6.65 -1.41 -14.39
N ARG A 163 -6.96 -1.98 -15.55
CA ARG A 163 -8.14 -2.83 -15.80
C ARG A 163 -7.75 -4.30 -15.91
#